data_AF-A0A8T2AIZ5-F1
#
_entry.id   AF-A0A8T2AIZ5-F1
#
_cell.length_a   1.000
_cell.length_b   1.000
_cell.length_c   1.000
_cell.angle_alpha   90.00
_cell.angle_beta   90.00
_cell.angle_gamma   90.00
#
_symmetry.space_group_name_H-M   'P 1'
#
loop_
_entity.id
_entity.type
_entity.pdbx_description
1 polymer ?
#
loop_
_entity_poly.entity_id
_entity_poly.type
_entity_poly.pdbx_seq_one_letter_code
_entity_poly.pdbx_strand_id
1 'polypeptide(L)' 'MYQPVNCISISNDGNCVLAGCLDSTMRLLDRTTGELLQVYKGDISSV' A
#
# COMPACT_ATOMS: atom_id res chain seq x y z
N MET A 1 -5.54 -4.73 14.61
CA MET A 1 -5.05 -5.98 13.98
C MET A 1 -4.15 -5.57 12.84
N TYR A 2 -2.83 -5.77 12.96
CA TYR A 2 -1.87 -5.41 11.91
C TYR A 2 -1.79 -6.56 10.91
N GLN A 3 -1.81 -6.24 9.61
CA GLN A 3 -1.71 -7.23 8.54
C GLN A 3 -0.25 -7.29 8.06
N PRO A 4 0.33 -8.47 7.81
CA PRO A 4 1.69 -8.58 7.33
C PRO A 4 1.86 -7.90 5.97
N VAL A 5 2.95 -7.15 5.83
CA VAL A 5 3.36 -6.53 4.57
C VAL A 5 4.22 -7.54 3.81
N ASN A 6 3.82 -7.87 2.59
CA ASN A 6 4.55 -8.81 1.73
C ASN A 6 5.49 -8.13 0.76
N CYS A 7 5.19 -6.89 0.38
CA CYS A 7 5.95 -6.15 -0.63
C CYS A 7 5.91 -4.66 -0.35
N ILE A 8 6.99 -3.97 -0.70
CA ILE A 8 7.11 -2.52 -0.61
C ILE A 8 7.74 -2.03 -1.91
N SER A 9 7.21 -0.94 -2.47
CA SER A 9 7.78 -0.23 -3.62
C SER A 9 7.81 1.27 -3.32
N ILE A 10 8.81 1.97 -3.85
CA ILE A 10 8.93 3.42 -3.75
C ILE A 10 8.48 4.01 -5.09
N SER A 11 7.80 5.15 -5.07
CA SER A 11 7.44 5.89 -6.29
C SER A 11 8.69 6.45 -6.99
N ASN A 12 8.60 6.70 -8.29
CA ASN A 12 9.75 7.16 -9.08
C ASN A 12 10.25 8.55 -8.67
N ASP A 13 9.36 9.40 -8.14
CA ASP A 13 9.68 10.70 -7.55
C ASP A 13 10.19 10.60 -6.10
N GLY A 14 10.17 9.40 -5.49
CA GLY A 14 10.68 9.13 -4.16
C GLY A 14 9.77 9.60 -3.01
N ASN A 15 8.65 10.27 -3.30
CA ASN A 15 7.81 10.89 -2.26
C ASN A 15 6.81 9.92 -1.63
N CYS A 16 6.50 8.81 -2.29
CA CYS A 16 5.50 7.87 -1.83
C CYS A 16 6.07 6.46 -1.66
N VAL A 17 5.49 5.73 -0.72
CA VAL A 17 5.75 4.31 -0.47
C VAL A 17 4.46 3.54 -0.69
N LEU A 18 4.49 2.54 -1.57
CA LEU A 18 3.42 1.59 -1.76
C LEU A 18 3.73 0.31 -0.97
N ALA A 19 2.86 -0.06 -0.03
CA ALA A 19 2.96 -1.27 0.77
C ALA A 19 1.83 -2.24 0.39
N GLY A 20 2.16 -3.46 -0.02
CA GLY A 20 1.21 -4.54 -0.30
C GLY A 20 1.03 -5.44 0.91
N CYS A 21 -0.21 -5.65 1.33
CA CYS A 21 -0.58 -6.43 2.51
C CYS A 21 -1.26 -7.76 2.14
N LEU A 22 -1.19 -8.74 3.03
CA LEU A 22 -1.89 -10.03 2.87
C LEU A 22 -3.42 -9.95 2.90
N ASP A 23 -3.98 -8.83 3.36
CA ASP A 23 -5.42 -8.59 3.40
C ASP A 23 -6.03 -8.20 2.04
N SER A 24 -5.29 -8.46 0.95
CA SER A 24 -5.65 -8.04 -0.42
C SER A 24 -5.77 -6.52 -0.57
N THR A 25 -5.09 -5.75 0.29
CA THR A 25 -4.99 -4.30 0.14
C THR A 25 -3.56 -3.86 -0.20
N MET A 26 -3.46 -2.76 -0.92
CA MET A 26 -2.22 -2.01 -1.08
C MET A 26 -2.44 -0.61 -0.50
N ARG A 27 -1.45 -0.08 0.18
CA ARG A 27 -1.51 1.20 0.87
C ARG A 27 -0.44 2.11 0.30
N LEU A 28 -0.84 3.31 -0.12
CA LEU A 28 0.08 4.36 -0.51
C LEU A 28 0.28 5.29 0.68
N LEU A 29 1.53 5.51 1.05
CA LEU A 29 1.91 6.35 2.16
C LEU A 29 2.81 7.48 1.66
N ASP A 30 2.66 8.66 2.26
CA ASP A 30 3.64 9.73 2.12
C ASP A 30 4.91 9.33 2.87
N ARG A 31 6.05 9.38 2.18
CA ARG A 31 7.34 8.97 2.74
C ARG A 31 7.81 9.91 3.85
N THR A 32 7.47 11.18 3.76
CA THR A 32 7.96 12.24 4.65
C THR A 32 7.14 12.29 5.93
N THR A 33 5.81 12.28 5.81
CA THR A 33 4.90 12.40 6.96
C THR A 33 4.51 11.05 7.54
N GLY A 34 4.62 9.96 6.77
CA GLY A 34 4.11 8.64 7.14
C GLY A 34 2.59 8.53 7.05
N GLU A 35 1.91 9.55 6.52
CA GLU A 35 0.45 9.56 6.38
C GLU A 35 -0.01 8.57 5.31
N LEU A 36 -1.15 7.94 5.56
CA LEU A 36 -1.82 7.09 4.59
C LEU A 36 -2.53 7.97 3.57
N LEU A 37 -1.97 8.03 2.36
CA LEU A 37 -2.54 8.80 1.25
C LEU A 37 -3.72 8.06 0.61
N GLN A 38 -3.57 6.75 0.39
CA GLN A 38 -4.60 5.96 -0.28
C GLN A 38 -4.57 4.49 0.10
N VAL A 39 -5.74 3.84 0.03
CA VAL A 39 -5.89 2.39 0.14
C VAL A 39 -6.51 1.87 -1.14
N TYR A 40 -5.82 0.96 -1.80
CA TYR A 40 -6.31 0.17 -2.91
C TYR A 40 -6.76 -1.18 -2.37
N LYS A 41 -8.02 -1.52 -2.57
CA LYS A 41 -8.55 -2.82 -2.21
C LYS A 41 -8.66 -3.64 -3.48
N GLY A 42 -7.92 -4.74 -3.56
CA GLY A 42 -8.10 -5.71 -4.60
C GLY A 42 -9.41 -6.45 -4.35
N ASP A 43 -10.45 -6.15 -5.11
CA ASP A 43 -11.63 -6.98 -5.15
C ASP A 43 -11.27 -8.27 -5.88
N ILE A 44 -11.15 -9.37 -5.14
CA ILE A 44 -10.92 -10.72 -5.66
C ILE A 44 -12.14 -11.30 -6.39
N SER A 45 -13.16 -10.47 -6.67
CA SER A 45 -14.29 -10.87 -7.51
C SER A 45 -13.82 -11.02 -8.95
N SER A 46 -13.31 -12.22 -9.22
CA SER A 46 -13.10 -12.77 -10.53
C SER A 46 -14.41 -12.63 -11.33
N VAL A 47 -14.32 -12.06 -12.53
CA VAL A 47 -15.30 -12.29 -13.59
C VAL A 47 -15.02 -13.61 -14.29
#